data_AF-A0A848EI81-F1
#
_entry.id   AF-A0A848EI81-F1
#
_cell.length_a   1.000
_cell.length_b   1.000
_cell.length_c   1.000
_cell.angle_alpha   90.00
_cell.angle_beta   90.00
_cell.angle_gamma   90.00
#
_symmetry.space_group_name_H-M   'P 1'
#
loop_
_entity.id
_entity.type
_entity.pdbx_description
1 polymer ?
#
loop_
_entity_poly.entity_id
_entity_poly.type
_entity_poly.pdbx_seq_one_letter_code
_entity_poly.pdbx_strand_id
1 'polypeptide(L)'
;MARRITTRDREAMLADFSYEARIAYVAFCAERCLAEARRHPAAAAQLENQPLLREGVELLWSAASGTAPTDKARVALVRDHVAQYERPHASGEAVVYARDITLVSAARVLAKGMRFLEDPGSATADFVVGALDGPAVLIGTIYEDAMASRREEVAVIDAALERLRGAAPPITRDLFRDIPDWPRGALTRIYASGQLTDSSVDED
;
A
#
# COMPACT_ATOMS: atom_id res chain seq x y z
N MET A 1 16.71 -25.02 2.67
CA MET A 1 15.28 -24.81 2.36
C MET A 1 14.80 -23.70 3.28
N ALA A 2 14.46 -22.51 2.76
CA ALA A 2 14.05 -21.36 3.58
C ALA A 2 12.61 -21.57 4.14
N ARG A 3 12.33 -21.08 5.35
CA ARG A 3 11.00 -21.18 5.99
C ARG A 3 10.11 -20.07 5.47
N ARG A 4 8.99 -20.43 4.83
CA ARG A 4 7.93 -19.50 4.41
C ARG A 4 7.40 -18.67 5.59
N ILE A 5 7.41 -17.34 5.46
CA ILE A 5 6.84 -16.40 6.44
C ILE A 5 5.32 -16.52 6.45
N THR A 6 4.72 -16.63 7.63
CA THR A 6 3.27 -16.74 7.80
C THR A 6 2.64 -15.38 8.10
N THR A 7 1.33 -15.22 7.87
CA THR A 7 0.57 -14.03 8.32
C THR A 7 0.82 -13.73 9.80
N ARG A 8 0.88 -14.77 10.64
CA ARG A 8 1.17 -14.66 12.07
C ARG A 8 2.56 -14.10 12.36
N ASP A 9 3.56 -14.45 11.55
CA ASP A 9 4.90 -13.90 11.67
C ASP A 9 4.91 -12.38 11.31
N ARG A 10 4.08 -11.95 10.36
CA ARG A 10 3.90 -10.52 9.99
C ARG A 10 3.17 -9.74 11.08
N GLU A 11 2.11 -10.32 11.66
CA GLU A 11 1.34 -9.70 12.75
C GLU A 11 2.21 -9.46 13.98
N ALA A 12 3.03 -10.45 14.33
CA ALA A 12 3.95 -10.35 15.46
C ALA A 12 4.96 -9.19 15.29
N MET A 13 5.35 -8.85 14.06
CA MET A 13 6.29 -7.75 13.78
C MET A 13 5.69 -6.36 14.07
N LEU A 14 4.37 -6.22 13.95
CA LEU A 14 3.65 -4.95 14.07
C LEU A 14 2.84 -4.84 15.37
N ALA A 15 2.88 -5.89 16.21
CA ALA A 15 2.06 -6.01 17.41
C ALA A 15 2.32 -4.88 18.42
N ASP A 16 3.57 -4.44 18.55
CA ASP A 16 3.99 -3.43 19.53
C ASP A 16 4.01 -1.99 18.99
N PHE A 17 3.65 -1.77 17.73
CA PHE A 17 3.54 -0.43 17.18
C PHE A 17 2.41 0.36 17.85
N SER A 18 2.67 1.64 18.16
CA SER A 18 1.61 2.58 18.54
C SER A 18 0.66 2.82 17.37
N TYR A 19 -0.46 3.49 17.66
CA TYR A 19 -1.38 3.93 16.62
C TYR A 19 -0.67 4.76 15.53
N GLU A 20 0.15 5.74 15.93
CA GLU A 20 0.90 6.61 15.03
C GLU A 20 1.89 5.83 14.17
N ALA A 21 2.57 4.84 14.76
CA ALA A 21 3.49 3.98 14.04
C ALA A 21 2.76 3.13 12.99
N ARG A 22 1.58 2.60 13.31
CA ARG A 22 0.73 1.88 12.36
C ARG A 22 0.26 2.78 11.22
N ILE A 23 -0.12 4.03 11.51
CA ILE A 23 -0.52 5.02 10.50
C ILE A 23 0.65 5.35 9.57
N ALA A 24 1.83 5.70 10.10
CA ALA A 24 3.02 6.02 9.30
C ALA A 24 3.43 4.85 8.40
N TYR A 25 3.32 3.62 8.91
CA TYR A 25 3.60 2.43 8.14
C TYR A 25 2.68 2.30 6.91
N VAL A 26 1.38 2.52 7.09
CA VAL A 26 0.41 2.53 5.98
C VAL A 26 0.71 3.69 5.01
N ALA A 27 1.03 4.87 5.51
CA ALA A 27 1.38 6.03 4.69
C ALA A 27 2.54 5.74 3.75
N PHE A 28 3.61 5.14 4.28
CA PHE A 28 4.76 4.74 3.49
C PHE A 28 4.38 3.70 2.42
N CYS A 29 3.62 2.67 2.78
CA CYS A 29 3.19 1.65 1.82
C CYS A 29 2.39 2.27 0.66
N ALA A 30 1.52 3.24 0.95
CA ALA A 30 0.78 3.97 -0.09
C ALA A 30 1.72 4.79 -0.98
N GLU A 31 2.71 5.48 -0.41
CA GLU A 31 3.69 6.24 -1.19
C GLU A 31 4.53 5.37 -2.11
N ARG A 32 4.89 4.15 -1.68
CA ARG A 32 5.60 3.19 -2.53
C ARG A 32 4.75 2.79 -3.73
N CYS A 33 3.47 2.48 -3.54
CA CYS A 33 2.56 2.20 -4.64
C CYS A 33 2.44 3.39 -5.61
N LEU A 34 2.32 4.61 -5.09
CA LEU A 34 2.25 5.82 -5.93
C LEU A 34 3.57 6.13 -6.65
N ALA A 35 4.71 5.89 -6.03
CA ALA A 35 6.02 6.02 -6.66
C ALA A 35 6.16 5.04 -7.82
N GLU A 36 5.63 3.83 -7.68
CA GLU A 36 5.58 2.85 -8.75
C GLU A 36 4.64 3.31 -9.87
N ALA A 37 3.43 3.81 -9.56
CA ALA A 37 2.52 4.38 -10.55
C ALA A 37 3.16 5.47 -11.42
N ARG A 38 4.01 6.34 -10.84
CA ARG A 38 4.72 7.39 -11.59
C ARG A 38 5.73 6.87 -12.62
N ARG A 39 6.18 5.62 -12.50
CA ARG A 39 7.16 5.02 -13.41
C ARG A 39 6.53 4.50 -14.70
N HIS A 40 5.22 4.23 -14.67
CA HIS A 40 4.50 3.66 -15.81
C HIS A 40 3.70 4.75 -16.51
N PRO A 41 3.93 5.04 -17.81
CA PRO A 41 3.31 6.19 -18.47
C PRO A 41 1.78 6.25 -18.38
N ALA A 42 1.11 5.10 -18.53
CA ALA A 42 -0.35 5.03 -18.44
C ALA A 42 -0.86 5.34 -17.03
N ALA A 43 -0.21 4.82 -15.99
CA ALA A 43 -0.55 5.09 -14.61
C ALA A 43 -0.19 6.53 -14.20
N ALA A 44 0.93 7.06 -14.67
CA ALA A 44 1.38 8.43 -14.40
C ALA A 44 0.37 9.47 -14.93
N ALA A 45 -0.09 9.31 -16.17
CA ALA A 45 -1.11 10.18 -16.75
C ALA A 45 -2.44 10.12 -16.00
N GLN A 46 -2.82 8.93 -15.51
CA GLN A 46 -4.00 8.79 -14.65
C GLN A 46 -3.80 9.50 -13.31
N LEU A 47 -2.64 9.31 -12.66
CA LEU A 47 -2.31 9.85 -11.33
C LEU A 47 -2.36 11.38 -11.27
N GLU A 48 -2.00 12.08 -12.34
CA GLU A 48 -2.10 13.56 -12.43
C GLU A 48 -3.52 14.06 -12.13
N ASN A 49 -4.53 13.25 -12.46
CA ASN A 49 -5.94 13.56 -12.27
C ASN A 49 -6.52 12.97 -10.97
N GLN A 50 -5.68 12.52 -10.03
CA GLN A 50 -6.09 11.87 -8.78
C GLN A 50 -5.54 12.60 -7.54
N PRO A 51 -5.91 13.87 -7.30
CA PRO A 51 -5.38 14.65 -6.17
C PRO A 51 -5.71 14.03 -4.81
N LEU A 52 -6.84 13.32 -4.70
CA LEU A 52 -7.29 12.68 -3.46
C LEU A 52 -6.39 11.51 -3.02
N LEU A 53 -5.65 10.86 -3.93
CA LEU A 53 -4.66 9.84 -3.55
C LEU A 53 -3.47 10.48 -2.82
N ARG A 54 -2.99 11.62 -3.34
CA ARG A 54 -1.91 12.39 -2.71
C ARG A 54 -2.38 12.93 -1.36
N GLU A 55 -3.58 13.48 -1.31
CA GLU A 55 -4.14 13.97 -0.07
C GLU A 55 -4.31 12.89 0.99
N GLY A 56 -4.77 11.68 0.62
CA GLY A 56 -4.87 10.56 1.55
C GLY A 56 -3.54 10.24 2.22
N VAL A 57 -2.44 10.28 1.46
CA VAL A 57 -1.08 10.14 2.00
C VAL A 57 -0.73 11.28 2.97
N GLU A 58 -1.05 12.52 2.63
CA GLU A 58 -0.78 13.69 3.49
C GLU A 58 -1.56 13.63 4.82
N LEU A 59 -2.82 13.18 4.78
CA LEU A 59 -3.64 12.97 5.98
C LEU A 59 -3.03 11.91 6.90
N LEU A 60 -2.55 10.80 6.34
CA LEU A 60 -1.88 9.76 7.12
C LEU A 60 -0.57 10.27 7.74
N TRP A 61 0.26 10.99 6.99
CA TRP A 61 1.49 11.54 7.54
C TRP A 61 1.24 12.58 8.64
N SER A 62 0.23 13.45 8.48
CA SER A 62 -0.15 14.43 9.50
C SER A 62 -0.63 13.77 10.80
N ALA A 63 -1.39 12.68 10.68
CA ALA A 63 -1.84 11.90 11.81
C ALA A 63 -0.68 11.13 12.49
N ALA A 64 0.26 10.57 11.71
CA ALA A 64 1.42 9.88 12.28
C ALA A 64 2.39 10.83 13.02
N SER A 65 2.49 12.09 12.59
CA SER A 65 3.31 13.09 13.26
C SER A 65 2.63 13.75 14.47
N GLY A 66 1.34 13.53 14.69
CA GLY A 66 0.57 14.17 15.77
C GLY A 66 0.46 15.69 15.65
N THR A 67 0.67 16.24 14.46
CA THR A 67 0.78 17.69 14.22
C THR A 67 -0.56 18.36 13.96
N ALA A 68 -1.59 17.60 13.61
CA ALA A 68 -2.92 18.13 13.33
C ALA A 68 -4.02 17.17 13.79
N PRO A 69 -5.17 17.70 14.27
CA PRO A 69 -6.35 16.88 14.49
C PRO A 69 -6.85 16.29 13.16
N THR A 70 -7.30 15.04 13.20
CA THR A 70 -7.85 14.35 12.03
C THR A 70 -9.13 15.04 11.53
N ASP A 71 -9.10 15.56 10.30
CA ASP A 71 -10.29 16.06 9.62
C ASP A 71 -11.14 14.90 9.08
N LYS A 72 -12.19 14.53 9.82
CA LYS A 72 -13.08 13.42 9.49
C LYS A 72 -13.81 13.60 8.15
N ALA A 73 -14.11 14.83 7.74
CA ALA A 73 -14.80 15.08 6.48
C ALA A 73 -13.88 14.81 5.28
N ARG A 74 -12.61 15.20 5.39
CA ARG A 74 -11.59 14.91 4.37
C ARG A 74 -11.23 13.43 4.31
N VAL A 75 -11.14 12.77 5.47
CA VAL A 75 -10.94 11.31 5.53
C VAL A 75 -12.07 10.56 4.82
N ALA A 76 -13.33 10.91 5.07
CA ALA A 76 -14.48 10.30 4.39
C ALA A 76 -14.44 10.52 2.87
N LEU A 77 -14.06 11.72 2.42
CA LEU A 77 -13.94 12.02 0.99
C LEU A 77 -12.87 11.16 0.31
N VAL A 78 -11.70 11.01 0.94
CA VAL A 78 -10.63 10.15 0.41
C VAL A 78 -11.07 8.69 0.40
N ARG A 79 -11.71 8.20 1.48
CA ARG A 79 -12.26 6.84 1.55
C ARG A 79 -13.23 6.56 0.40
N ASP A 80 -14.20 7.45 0.18
CA ASP A 80 -15.22 7.28 -0.85
C ASP A 80 -14.62 7.35 -2.27
N HIS A 81 -13.53 8.10 -2.43
CA HIS A 81 -12.78 8.14 -3.69
C HIS A 81 -12.02 6.85 -3.97
N VAL A 82 -11.26 6.33 -2.99
CA VAL A 82 -10.48 5.10 -3.18
C VAL A 82 -11.36 3.87 -3.37
N ALA A 83 -12.57 3.87 -2.81
CA ALA A 83 -13.57 2.80 -3.03
C ALA A 83 -14.01 2.64 -4.50
N GLN A 84 -13.76 3.63 -5.36
CA GLN A 84 -14.17 3.59 -6.77
C GLN A 84 -13.16 2.87 -7.68
N TYR A 85 -11.98 2.54 -7.16
CA TYR A 85 -10.87 1.96 -7.92
C TYR A 85 -11.10 0.48 -8.21
N GLU A 86 -11.92 -0.15 -7.38
CA GLU A 86 -12.33 -1.53 -7.49
C GLU A 86 -13.85 -1.59 -7.55
N ARG A 87 -14.37 -2.43 -8.43
CA ARG A 87 -15.80 -2.72 -8.49
C ARG A 87 -16.00 -4.22 -8.62
N PRO A 88 -17.03 -4.79 -7.97
CA PRO A 88 -17.37 -6.18 -8.22
C PRO A 88 -17.69 -6.35 -9.70
N HIS A 89 -17.14 -7.41 -10.29
CA HIS A 89 -17.51 -7.84 -11.63
C HIS A 89 -18.98 -8.30 -11.62
N ALA A 90 -19.64 -8.23 -12.78
CA ALA A 90 -21.06 -8.59 -12.90
C ALA A 90 -21.36 -10.05 -12.50
N SER A 91 -20.36 -10.94 -12.54
CA SER A 91 -20.46 -12.33 -12.08
C SER A 91 -20.33 -12.51 -10.57
N GLY A 92 -19.96 -11.47 -9.81
CA GLY A 92 -19.83 -11.50 -8.35
C GLY A 92 -18.57 -12.18 -7.79
N GLU A 93 -17.87 -12.98 -8.59
CA GLU A 93 -16.68 -13.74 -8.16
C GLU A 93 -15.35 -13.01 -8.47
N ALA A 94 -15.37 -12.04 -9.37
CA ALA A 94 -14.19 -11.29 -9.82
C ALA A 94 -14.27 -9.80 -9.45
N VAL A 95 -13.14 -9.10 -9.45
CA VAL A 95 -13.05 -7.64 -9.28
C VAL A 95 -12.55 -7.00 -10.58
N VAL A 96 -13.21 -5.94 -11.03
CA VAL A 96 -12.76 -5.12 -12.15
C VAL A 96 -11.98 -3.93 -11.64
N TYR A 97 -10.79 -3.74 -12.19
CA TYR A 97 -9.96 -2.58 -11.92
C TYR A 97 -10.37 -1.41 -12.82
N ALA A 98 -10.85 -0.33 -12.21
CA ALA A 98 -11.20 0.88 -12.95
C ALA A 98 -9.97 1.72 -13.33
N ARG A 99 -8.79 1.35 -12.85
CA ARG A 99 -7.51 2.06 -12.95
C ARG A 99 -6.37 1.06 -13.11
N ASP A 100 -5.18 1.57 -13.43
CA ASP A 100 -3.96 0.76 -13.42
C ASP A 100 -3.73 0.08 -12.07
N ILE A 101 -3.19 -1.15 -12.07
CA ILE A 101 -2.97 -1.95 -10.85
C ILE A 101 -2.07 -1.26 -9.82
N THR A 102 -1.15 -0.38 -10.23
CA THR A 102 -0.35 0.47 -9.33
C THR A 102 -1.21 1.43 -8.52
N LEU A 103 -2.22 2.02 -9.18
CA LEU A 103 -3.16 2.95 -8.57
C LEU A 103 -4.20 2.22 -7.72
N VAL A 104 -4.66 1.04 -8.14
CA VAL A 104 -5.51 0.15 -7.34
C VAL A 104 -4.79 -0.27 -6.07
N SER A 105 -3.53 -0.67 -6.17
CA SER A 105 -2.72 -1.05 -5.00
C SER A 105 -2.52 0.11 -4.03
N ALA A 106 -2.29 1.32 -4.52
CA ALA A 106 -2.25 2.52 -3.67
C ALA A 106 -3.60 2.78 -2.98
N ALA A 107 -4.71 2.66 -3.71
CA ALA A 107 -6.06 2.84 -3.19
C ALA A 107 -6.42 1.81 -2.09
N ARG A 108 -6.10 0.52 -2.29
CA ARG A 108 -6.28 -0.55 -1.29
C ARG A 108 -5.54 -0.24 0.01
N VAL A 109 -4.30 0.24 -0.08
CA VAL A 109 -3.50 0.62 1.10
C VAL A 109 -4.07 1.86 1.79
N LEU A 110 -4.44 2.89 1.02
CA LEU A 110 -5.07 4.11 1.56
C LEU A 110 -6.40 3.82 2.25
N ALA A 111 -7.23 2.91 1.71
CA ALA A 111 -8.49 2.54 2.33
C ALA A 111 -8.30 1.99 3.76
N LYS A 112 -7.24 1.21 3.98
CA LYS A 112 -6.86 0.75 5.32
C LYS A 112 -6.48 1.91 6.23
N GLY A 113 -5.67 2.85 5.73
CA GLY A 113 -5.25 4.03 6.49
C GLY A 113 -6.43 4.95 6.85
N MET A 114 -7.32 5.22 5.91
CA MET A 114 -8.52 6.03 6.16
C MET A 114 -9.41 5.39 7.23
N ARG A 115 -9.55 4.05 7.21
CA ARG A 115 -10.29 3.33 8.26
C ARG A 115 -9.68 3.55 9.64
N PHE A 116 -8.35 3.53 9.77
CA PHE A 116 -7.68 3.81 11.04
C PHE A 116 -7.93 5.24 11.52
N LEU A 117 -7.93 6.20 10.60
CA LEU A 117 -8.25 7.59 10.93
C LEU A 117 -9.71 7.77 11.35
N GLU A 118 -10.65 6.98 10.81
CA GLU A 118 -12.08 7.00 11.18
C GLU A 118 -12.32 6.32 12.54
N ASP A 119 -11.76 5.12 12.71
CA ASP A 119 -11.86 4.26 13.88
C ASP A 119 -10.47 3.85 14.36
N PRO A 120 -9.86 4.60 15.31
CA PRO A 120 -8.55 4.29 15.84
C PRO A 120 -8.45 2.90 16.49
N GLY A 121 -9.57 2.34 16.99
CA GLY A 121 -9.61 1.00 17.57
C GLY A 121 -9.38 -0.11 16.56
N SER A 122 -9.62 0.17 15.27
CA SER A 122 -9.39 -0.77 14.16
C SER A 122 -7.93 -0.87 13.70
N ALA A 123 -7.05 0.00 14.20
CA ALA A 123 -5.64 0.00 13.87
C ALA A 123 -4.90 -1.12 14.60
N THR A 124 -5.30 -2.38 14.37
CA THR A 124 -4.72 -3.59 14.95
C THR A 124 -3.65 -4.17 14.04
N ALA A 125 -2.75 -4.99 14.61
CA ALA A 125 -1.64 -5.56 13.85
C ALA A 125 -2.12 -6.43 12.66
N ASP A 126 -3.16 -7.25 12.86
CA ASP A 126 -3.79 -8.06 11.79
C ASP A 126 -4.26 -7.22 10.60
N PHE A 127 -4.83 -6.06 10.86
CA PHE A 127 -5.40 -5.21 9.83
C PHE A 127 -4.31 -4.44 9.06
N VAL A 128 -3.28 -3.99 9.80
CA VAL A 128 -2.10 -3.30 9.24
C VAL A 128 -1.28 -4.26 8.38
N VAL A 129 -1.18 -5.54 8.75
CA VAL A 129 -0.46 -6.55 7.96
C VAL A 129 -0.95 -6.56 6.51
N GLY A 130 -2.25 -6.43 6.26
CA GLY A 130 -2.73 -6.40 4.88
C GLY A 130 -2.29 -5.16 4.06
N ALA A 131 -1.72 -4.12 4.67
CA ALA A 131 -1.10 -3.01 3.93
C ALA A 131 0.23 -3.43 3.27
N LEU A 132 0.89 -4.48 3.80
CA LEU A 132 2.07 -5.12 3.20
C LEU A 132 1.77 -5.65 1.80
N ASP A 133 0.55 -6.14 1.62
CA ASP A 133 0.15 -6.80 0.40
C ASP A 133 0.17 -5.81 -0.77
N GLY A 134 -0.15 -4.52 -0.57
CA GLY A 134 -0.15 -3.53 -1.65
C GLY A 134 1.16 -3.47 -2.46
N PRO A 135 2.26 -2.96 -1.89
CA PRO A 135 3.50 -2.76 -2.63
C PRO A 135 4.20 -4.09 -2.98
N ALA A 136 4.09 -5.13 -2.14
CA ALA A 136 4.67 -6.44 -2.42
C ALA A 136 3.92 -7.19 -3.54
N VAL A 137 2.58 -7.09 -3.57
CA VAL A 137 1.74 -7.61 -4.68
C VAL A 137 2.05 -6.87 -5.95
N LEU A 138 2.11 -5.55 -5.88
CA LEU A 138 2.32 -4.73 -7.04
C LEU A 138 3.59 -5.12 -7.82
N ILE A 139 4.72 -5.29 -7.14
CA ILE A 139 5.97 -5.69 -7.79
C ILE A 139 5.84 -7.08 -8.42
N GLY A 140 5.26 -8.04 -7.68
CA GLY A 140 5.05 -9.40 -8.15
C GLY A 140 4.20 -9.49 -9.42
N THR A 141 3.25 -8.56 -9.59
CA THR A 141 2.37 -8.47 -10.76
C THR A 141 3.05 -7.83 -11.97
N ILE A 142 3.83 -6.77 -11.75
CA ILE A 142 4.31 -5.89 -12.83
C ILE A 142 5.58 -6.41 -13.49
N TYR A 143 6.46 -7.09 -12.75
CA TYR A 143 7.79 -7.43 -13.25
C TYR A 143 7.98 -8.95 -13.49
N GLU A 144 8.59 -9.33 -14.60
CA GLU A 144 9.08 -10.69 -14.84
C GLU A 144 10.19 -10.99 -13.84
N ASP A 145 10.17 -12.21 -13.32
CA ASP A 145 11.08 -12.64 -12.25
C ASP A 145 11.11 -11.68 -11.05
N ALA A 146 10.02 -10.92 -10.81
CA ALA A 146 9.86 -9.81 -9.87
C ALA A 146 10.34 -10.05 -8.43
N MET A 147 10.57 -11.30 -8.03
CA MET A 147 11.68 -11.75 -7.17
C MET A 147 11.51 -13.26 -6.90
N ALA A 148 11.60 -14.14 -7.91
CA ALA A 148 11.30 -15.59 -7.89
C ALA A 148 11.03 -16.23 -6.49
N SER A 149 9.89 -16.13 -5.83
CA SER A 149 8.56 -15.60 -6.17
C SER A 149 8.01 -14.81 -4.97
N ARG A 150 8.64 -13.66 -4.68
CA ARG A 150 8.47 -12.74 -3.54
C ARG A 150 9.26 -13.07 -2.27
N ARG A 151 10.55 -13.38 -2.39
CA ARG A 151 11.36 -13.90 -1.26
C ARG A 151 11.60 -12.88 -0.14
N GLU A 152 11.16 -13.06 1.11
CA GLU A 152 9.86 -13.55 1.63
C GLU A 152 9.14 -12.29 2.17
N GLU A 153 8.05 -11.88 1.49
CA GLU A 153 7.39 -10.55 1.53
C GLU A 153 8.38 -9.38 1.58
N VAL A 154 9.29 -9.37 0.59
CA VAL A 154 10.46 -8.47 0.49
C VAL A 154 10.98 -8.11 1.90
N ALA A 155 11.52 -9.18 2.50
CA ALA A 155 11.87 -9.45 3.91
C ALA A 155 11.05 -8.66 4.95
N VAL A 156 9.73 -8.92 4.92
CA VAL A 156 8.63 -8.30 5.69
C VAL A 156 8.76 -6.79 5.74
N ILE A 157 8.69 -6.27 4.51
CA ILE A 157 8.93 -4.88 4.11
C ILE A 157 10.09 -4.33 4.94
N ASP A 158 11.22 -4.97 4.59
CA ASP A 158 12.56 -4.97 5.16
C ASP A 158 12.59 -4.55 6.63
N ALA A 159 11.92 -5.43 7.38
CA ALA A 159 11.68 -5.51 8.82
C ALA A 159 10.92 -4.31 9.41
N ALA A 160 9.70 -4.12 8.90
CA ALA A 160 8.79 -3.03 9.29
C ALA A 160 9.54 -1.68 9.28
N LEU A 161 10.25 -1.48 8.16
CA LEU A 161 11.14 -0.37 7.86
C LEU A 161 12.01 0.01 9.06
N GLU A 162 12.90 -0.94 9.29
CA GLU A 162 13.56 -1.26 10.54
C GLU A 162 13.02 -0.54 11.77
N ARG A 163 11.87 -1.11 12.19
CA ARG A 163 10.94 -0.77 13.27
C ARG A 163 10.71 0.71 13.41
N LEU A 164 10.24 1.23 12.27
CA LEU A 164 9.90 2.63 12.03
C LEU A 164 10.99 3.57 12.57
N ARG A 165 12.24 3.12 12.39
CA ARG A 165 13.51 3.69 12.87
C ARG A 165 13.46 4.31 14.28
N GLY A 166 12.83 3.58 15.20
CA GLY A 166 13.07 3.59 16.65
C GLY A 166 12.12 4.42 17.53
N ALA A 167 10.92 4.71 17.04
CA ALA A 167 10.17 5.89 17.46
C ALA A 167 9.43 5.85 18.81
N ALA A 168 9.53 6.97 19.54
CA ALA A 168 8.40 7.71 20.12
C ALA A 168 8.06 8.89 19.18
N PRO A 169 6.81 9.42 19.17
CA PRO A 169 6.41 10.50 18.26
C PRO A 169 7.29 11.76 18.39
N PRO A 170 7.42 12.57 17.32
CA PRO A 170 6.71 12.47 16.05
C PRO A 170 7.39 11.55 15.02
N ILE A 171 6.58 10.80 14.26
CA ILE A 171 7.05 9.98 13.14
C ILE A 171 6.78 10.76 11.84
N THR A 172 7.83 11.11 11.11
CA THR A 172 7.73 11.95 9.90
C THR A 172 8.18 11.20 8.65
N ARG A 173 7.69 11.64 7.48
CA ARG A 173 8.02 11.08 6.16
C ARG A 173 9.52 11.06 5.88
N ASP A 174 10.23 12.09 6.33
CA ASP A 174 11.66 12.26 6.06
C ASP A 174 12.54 11.15 6.65
N LEU A 175 12.08 10.45 7.69
CA LEU A 175 12.78 9.29 8.28
C LEU A 175 13.01 8.15 7.27
N PHE A 176 12.26 8.16 6.18
CA PHE A 176 12.18 7.10 5.19
C PHE A 176 12.79 7.49 3.84
N ARG A 177 13.33 8.72 3.69
CA ARG A 177 13.82 9.24 2.38
C ARG A 177 14.94 8.40 1.76
N ASP A 178 15.75 7.75 2.58
CA ASP A 178 16.94 7.01 2.16
C ASP A 178 16.68 5.50 2.05
N ILE A 179 15.41 5.06 2.07
CA ILE A 179 15.08 3.66 1.81
C ILE A 179 15.25 3.37 0.32
N PRO A 180 16.12 2.42 -0.06
CA PRO A 180 16.37 2.13 -1.46
C PRO A 180 15.13 1.55 -2.14
N ASP A 181 15.07 1.75 -3.45
CA ASP A 181 14.09 1.08 -4.29
C ASP A 181 14.36 -0.42 -4.38
N TRP A 182 13.28 -1.19 -4.47
CA TRP A 182 13.39 -2.63 -4.70
C TRP A 182 13.89 -2.93 -6.12
N PRO A 183 14.73 -3.96 -6.30
CA PRO A 183 15.17 -4.40 -7.62
C PRO A 183 13.97 -4.74 -8.51
N ARG A 184 14.08 -4.42 -9.80
CA ARG A 184 13.03 -4.68 -10.79
C ARG A 184 13.59 -5.55 -11.91
N GLY A 185 12.79 -6.50 -12.37
CA GLY A 185 13.06 -7.26 -13.59
C GLY A 185 12.52 -6.54 -14.84
N ALA A 186 12.38 -7.28 -15.93
CA ALA A 186 11.63 -6.81 -17.10
C ALA A 186 10.13 -6.65 -16.74
N LEU A 187 9.33 -5.95 -17.55
CA LEU A 187 7.88 -5.90 -17.33
C LEU A 187 7.25 -7.23 -17.73
N THR A 188 6.29 -7.73 -16.96
CA THR A 188 5.49 -8.89 -17.37
C THR A 188 4.79 -8.59 -18.69
N ARG A 189 4.76 -9.58 -19.58
CA ARG A 189 4.05 -9.47 -20.86
C ARG A 189 2.59 -9.02 -20.66
N ILE A 190 1.93 -9.52 -19.61
CA ILE A 190 0.53 -9.18 -19.30
C ILE A 190 0.41 -7.70 -18.92
N TYR A 191 1.28 -7.17 -18.04
CA TYR A 191 1.30 -5.74 -17.73
C TYR A 191 1.63 -4.89 -18.96
N ALA A 192 2.67 -5.24 -19.70
CA ALA A 192 3.12 -4.50 -20.89
C ALA A 192 2.06 -4.43 -22.00
N SER A 193 1.22 -5.46 -22.11
CA SER A 193 0.12 -5.51 -23.07
C SER A 193 -1.13 -4.73 -22.66
N GLY A 194 -1.19 -4.21 -21.43
CA GLY A 194 -2.35 -3.51 -20.88
C GLY A 194 -3.54 -4.42 -20.56
N GLN A 195 -3.32 -5.73 -20.44
CA GLN A 195 -4.38 -6.74 -20.22
C GLN A 195 -4.78 -6.93 -18.75
N LEU A 196 -4.23 -6.15 -17.81
CA LEU A 196 -4.54 -6.24 -16.38
C LEU A 196 -5.82 -5.48 -16.02
N THR A 197 -6.94 -5.87 -16.64
CA THR A 197 -8.25 -5.26 -16.41
C THR A 197 -9.20 -6.16 -15.62
N ASP A 198 -8.80 -7.40 -15.34
CA ASP A 198 -9.58 -8.40 -14.62
C ASP A 198 -8.67 -9.17 -13.64
N SER A 199 -9.25 -9.58 -12.51
CA SER A 199 -8.70 -10.24 -11.32
C SER A 199 -7.85 -11.51 -11.51
N SER A 200 -7.46 -11.83 -12.75
CA SER A 200 -6.40 -12.79 -13.12
C SER A 200 -5.04 -12.57 -12.43
N VAL A 201 -4.92 -11.51 -11.62
CA VAL A 201 -3.77 -11.12 -10.81
C VAL A 201 -3.86 -11.66 -9.37
N ASP A 202 -5.07 -11.93 -8.87
CA ASP A 202 -5.32 -12.39 -7.50
C ASP A 202 -5.37 -13.95 -7.42
N GLU A 203 -5.20 -14.66 -8.55
CA GLU A 203 -5.04 -16.12 -8.63
C GLU A 203 -3.54 -16.51 -8.67
N ASP A 204 -2.85 -16.48 -7.52
CA ASP A 204 -1.67 -17.32 -7.21
C ASP A 204 -1.22 -17.19 -5.73
#